data_AF-A0A2G3DVT7-F1
#
_entry.id   AF-A0A2G3DVT7-F1
#
_cell.length_a   1.000
_cell.length_b   1.000
_cell.length_c   1.000
_cell.angle_alpha   90.00
_cell.angle_beta   90.00
_cell.angle_gamma   90.00
#
_symmetry.space_group_name_H-M   'P 1'
#
loop_
_entity.id
_entity.type
_entity.pdbx_description
1 polymer ?
#
loop_
_entity_poly.entity_id
_entity_poly.type
_entity_poly.pdbx_seq_one_letter_code
_entity_poly.pdbx_strand_id
1 'polypeptide(L)'
;MKCKKCGEEIESKLLYCPKCGEPIQLVPDYDVLEEELLSRVVEDKKKAKEEKFATGVYKNTPEAPEAKKLPKITTKKVNYFDKKHLILYTGAFFVVFILLFCVFGSYMGKHTYNNLMNSAVEAEENGNYGKALNFYEEAYTIDDDSFEAIYGLGRMYSRLNEHKKAVEYLSKARELDPTNTKIYTYLLDSYSALKDLDNIHELAELAPNDEIRQLVSSYFVTPPTFSEESGVYEDDLTIFISAAKDCQIFYTVNGKNPITSGKLYTKGITLKEGTLEIKAVALNSDGDYSDVVSASYTVEYVKLSTPEVTPQAGTFAGQQTISINVPDDCTAYYSLDGTNPRDNGIQYSGPFTLTTGSCVLSVIIVDSKGNESPVYMGGYYIN
;
A
#
# COMPACT_ATOMS: atom_id res chain seq x y z
N MET A 1 -15.23 -54.44 -13.45
CA MET A 1 -16.63 -54.00 -13.20
C MET A 1 -17.53 -54.63 -14.26
N LYS A 2 -18.79 -55.01 -13.97
CA LYS A 2 -19.66 -55.62 -15.00
C LYS A 2 -20.54 -54.58 -15.69
N CYS A 3 -20.70 -54.69 -17.01
CA CYS A 3 -21.59 -53.80 -17.78
C CYS A 3 -23.03 -53.97 -17.30
N LYS A 4 -23.70 -52.89 -16.87
CA LYS A 4 -25.12 -52.94 -16.47
C LYS A 4 -26.07 -53.38 -17.60
N LYS A 5 -25.69 -53.16 -18.86
CA LYS A 5 -26.52 -53.45 -20.03
C LYS A 5 -26.34 -54.88 -20.57
N CYS A 6 -25.10 -55.38 -20.64
CA CYS A 6 -24.82 -56.68 -21.26
C CYS A 6 -24.16 -57.71 -20.32
N GLY A 7 -23.86 -57.34 -19.07
CA GLY A 7 -23.30 -58.24 -18.06
C GLY A 7 -21.82 -58.60 -18.22
N GLU A 8 -21.17 -58.16 -19.31
CA GLU A 8 -19.78 -58.45 -19.62
C GLU A 8 -18.83 -57.85 -18.58
N GLU A 9 -17.77 -58.58 -18.25
CA GLU A 9 -16.77 -58.15 -17.27
C GLU A 9 -15.78 -57.17 -17.93
N ILE A 10 -15.76 -55.94 -17.46
CA ILE A 10 -14.97 -54.83 -18.00
C ILE A 10 -13.74 -54.61 -17.11
N GLU A 11 -12.56 -54.66 -17.71
CA GLU A 11 -11.30 -54.28 -17.07
C GLU A 11 -11.28 -52.79 -16.71
N SER A 12 -10.72 -52.45 -15.55
CA SER A 12 -10.59 -51.07 -15.10
C SER A 12 -9.68 -50.29 -16.06
N LYS A 13 -10.20 -49.17 -16.60
CA LYS A 13 -9.60 -48.18 -17.56
C LYS A 13 -10.31 -48.06 -18.93
N LEU A 14 -11.36 -48.84 -19.20
CA LEU A 14 -12.18 -48.63 -20.41
C LEU A 14 -13.30 -47.62 -20.13
N LEU A 15 -13.50 -46.64 -21.03
CA LEU A 15 -14.59 -45.65 -20.93
C LEU A 15 -15.91 -46.13 -21.56
N TYR A 16 -15.86 -47.19 -22.35
CA TYR A 16 -17.01 -47.80 -23.03
C TYR A 16 -16.95 -49.31 -22.88
N CYS A 17 -18.11 -49.97 -22.83
CA CYS A 17 -18.16 -51.42 -22.82
C CYS A 17 -17.72 -51.98 -24.18
N PRO A 18 -16.71 -52.86 -24.24
CA PRO A 18 -16.15 -53.36 -25.51
C PRO A 18 -17.13 -54.23 -26.31
N LYS A 19 -18.18 -54.75 -25.66
CA LYS A 19 -19.15 -55.66 -26.30
C LYS A 19 -20.39 -54.96 -26.85
N CYS A 20 -20.94 -53.99 -26.11
CA CYS A 20 -22.18 -53.32 -26.50
C CYS A 20 -22.03 -51.82 -26.80
N GLY A 21 -20.82 -51.27 -26.64
CA GLY A 21 -20.52 -49.86 -26.93
C GLY A 21 -21.10 -48.85 -25.94
N GLU A 22 -21.74 -49.29 -24.85
CA GLU A 22 -22.37 -48.40 -23.88
C GLU A 22 -21.31 -47.61 -23.09
N PRO A 23 -21.43 -46.26 -22.97
CA PRO A 23 -20.52 -45.45 -22.17
C PRO A 23 -20.63 -45.81 -20.69
N ILE A 24 -19.48 -45.91 -20.03
CA ILE A 24 -19.40 -46.15 -18.60
C ILE A 24 -19.44 -44.78 -17.91
N GLN A 25 -20.60 -44.41 -17.37
CA GLN A 25 -20.73 -43.21 -16.54
C GLN A 25 -19.97 -43.42 -15.23
N LEU A 26 -18.75 -42.88 -15.16
CA LEU A 26 -18.03 -42.59 -13.92
C LEU A 26 -18.46 -41.18 -13.47
N VAL A 27 -19.69 -41.05 -12.99
CA VAL A 27 -20.07 -39.85 -12.25
C VAL A 27 -19.85 -40.21 -10.79
N PRO A 28 -18.88 -39.60 -10.08
CA PRO A 28 -18.89 -39.64 -8.62
C PRO A 28 -20.25 -39.11 -8.19
N ASP A 29 -20.99 -39.88 -7.40
CA ASP A 29 -22.29 -39.45 -6.88
C ASP A 29 -22.11 -38.06 -6.26
N TYR A 30 -22.73 -37.05 -6.88
CA TYR A 30 -22.58 -35.66 -6.50
C TYR A 30 -23.44 -35.45 -5.25
N ASP A 31 -22.84 -35.63 -4.08
CA ASP A 31 -23.55 -35.52 -2.81
C ASP A 31 -23.65 -34.05 -2.40
N VAL A 32 -24.85 -33.49 -2.58
CA VAL A 32 -25.20 -32.12 -2.18
C VAL A 32 -24.95 -31.90 -0.68
N LEU A 33 -25.01 -32.95 0.15
CA LEU A 33 -24.69 -32.87 1.57
C LEU A 33 -23.19 -32.68 1.81
N GLU A 34 -22.32 -33.26 0.98
CA GLU A 34 -20.87 -33.04 1.09
C GLU A 34 -20.49 -31.59 0.75
N GLU A 35 -21.13 -30.98 -0.25
CA GLU A 35 -20.90 -29.56 -0.58
C GLU A 35 -21.49 -28.63 0.48
N GLU A 36 -22.65 -28.96 1.06
CA GLU A 36 -23.21 -28.23 2.21
C GLU A 36 -22.33 -28.40 3.47
N LEU A 37 -21.71 -29.56 3.66
CA LEU A 37 -20.74 -29.80 4.73
C LEU A 37 -19.42 -29.06 4.46
N LEU A 38 -18.92 -29.05 3.22
CA LEU A 38 -17.69 -28.35 2.84
C LEU A 38 -17.88 -26.83 2.91
N SER A 39 -19.00 -26.31 2.44
CA SER A 39 -19.33 -24.89 2.57
C SER A 39 -19.49 -24.50 4.03
N ARG A 40 -20.17 -25.32 4.86
CA ARG A 40 -20.19 -25.12 6.32
C ARG A 40 -18.80 -25.20 6.95
N VAL A 41 -17.94 -26.15 6.55
CA VAL A 41 -16.56 -26.24 7.08
C VAL A 41 -15.71 -25.05 6.64
N VAL A 42 -15.93 -24.49 5.45
CA VAL A 42 -15.25 -23.29 4.96
C VAL A 42 -15.78 -22.04 5.66
N GLU A 43 -17.09 -21.94 5.86
CA GLU A 43 -17.72 -20.89 6.67
C GLU A 43 -17.29 -20.98 8.14
N ASP A 44 -17.20 -22.16 8.72
CA ASP A 44 -16.73 -22.42 10.07
C ASP A 44 -15.22 -22.15 10.18
N LYS A 45 -14.42 -22.42 9.14
CA LYS A 45 -13.01 -22.00 9.08
C LYS A 45 -12.85 -20.49 8.92
N LYS A 46 -13.73 -19.82 8.18
CA LYS A 46 -13.75 -18.36 8.05
C LYS A 46 -14.19 -17.69 9.35
N LYS A 47 -15.27 -18.19 9.97
CA LYS A 47 -15.71 -17.81 11.32
C LYS A 47 -14.62 -18.07 12.34
N ALA A 48 -13.97 -19.23 12.35
CA ALA A 48 -12.83 -19.51 13.23
C ALA A 48 -11.60 -18.62 12.95
N LYS A 49 -11.47 -18.06 11.74
CA LYS A 49 -10.42 -17.07 11.40
C LYS A 49 -10.80 -15.66 11.88
N GLU A 50 -12.08 -15.31 11.82
CA GLU A 50 -12.64 -14.05 12.35
C GLU A 50 -12.78 -14.06 13.89
N GLU A 51 -13.03 -15.23 14.48
CA GLU A 51 -13.25 -15.52 15.92
C GLU A 51 -11.97 -15.94 16.66
N LYS A 52 -10.80 -15.94 16.01
CA LYS A 52 -9.49 -16.15 16.64
C LYS A 52 -9.03 -15.00 17.56
N PHE A 53 -10.00 -14.25 18.10
CA PHE A 53 -9.77 -13.22 19.10
C PHE A 53 -10.78 -13.35 20.24
N ALA A 54 -10.30 -14.00 21.31
CA ALA A 54 -10.71 -13.84 22.70
C ALA A 54 -12.21 -13.57 22.95
N THR A 55 -12.99 -14.64 22.99
CA THR A 55 -14.02 -14.89 24.03
C THR A 55 -14.28 -16.40 24.26
N GLY A 56 -13.61 -17.29 23.51
CA GLY A 56 -13.80 -18.73 23.65
C GLY A 56 -13.09 -19.29 24.88
N VAL A 57 -13.86 -19.59 25.92
CA VAL A 57 -13.48 -20.45 27.05
C VAL A 57 -12.53 -21.55 26.59
N TYR A 58 -11.27 -21.53 27.06
CA TYR A 58 -10.30 -22.59 26.77
C TYR A 58 -10.82 -23.90 27.39
N LYS A 59 -11.42 -24.76 26.57
CA LYS A 59 -11.96 -26.04 27.04
C LYS A 59 -10.81 -26.98 27.36
N ASN A 60 -10.76 -27.44 28.61
CA ASN A 60 -9.88 -28.52 29.05
C ASN A 60 -10.06 -29.74 28.13
N THR A 61 -9.00 -30.13 27.42
CA THR A 61 -8.96 -31.43 26.73
C THR A 61 -8.53 -32.49 27.75
N PRO A 62 -9.19 -33.65 27.85
CA PRO A 62 -8.81 -34.69 28.80
C PRO A 62 -7.46 -35.30 28.40
N GLU A 63 -6.53 -35.40 29.35
CA GLU A 63 -5.31 -36.18 29.20
C GLU A 63 -5.61 -37.66 28.91
N ALA A 64 -4.81 -38.26 28.03
CA ALA A 64 -4.86 -39.65 27.60
C ALA A 64 -4.05 -40.59 28.53
N PRO A 65 -4.00 -41.91 28.23
CA PRO A 65 -4.52 -43.00 29.05
C PRO A 65 -3.57 -43.53 30.15
N GLU A 66 -4.20 -44.18 31.13
CA GLU A 66 -3.63 -44.84 32.31
C GLU A 66 -2.32 -45.62 32.09
N ALA A 67 -1.35 -45.35 32.98
CA ALA A 67 -0.11 -46.11 33.09
C ALA A 67 -0.34 -47.56 33.58
N LYS A 68 0.40 -48.48 32.96
CA LYS A 68 0.40 -49.93 33.18
C LYS A 68 0.69 -50.32 34.64
N LYS A 69 -0.06 -51.33 35.13
CA LYS A 69 0.11 -51.97 36.45
C LYS A 69 1.50 -52.59 36.61
N LEU A 70 2.21 -52.21 37.68
CA LEU A 70 3.40 -52.92 38.20
C LEU A 70 3.00 -54.04 39.18
N PRO A 71 3.83 -55.10 39.32
CA PRO A 71 3.47 -56.31 40.04
C PRO A 71 3.54 -56.18 41.57
N LYS A 72 2.74 -57.03 42.24
CA LYS A 72 2.57 -57.12 43.70
C LYS A 72 3.89 -57.45 44.40
N ILE A 73 4.32 -56.57 45.30
CA ILE A 73 5.35 -56.86 46.31
C ILE A 73 4.65 -57.40 47.55
N THR A 74 4.94 -58.64 47.92
CA THR A 74 4.55 -59.25 49.21
C THR A 74 5.43 -58.72 50.33
N THR A 75 4.84 -58.01 51.30
CA THR A 75 5.52 -57.61 52.53
C THR A 75 5.24 -58.62 53.65
N LYS A 76 6.31 -59.12 54.27
CA LYS A 76 6.26 -59.93 55.50
C LYS A 76 5.87 -59.04 56.69
N LYS A 77 5.02 -59.58 57.55
CA LYS A 77 4.58 -58.99 58.82
C LYS A 77 5.78 -58.71 59.73
N VAL A 78 5.88 -57.49 60.25
CA VAL A 78 6.75 -57.15 61.39
C VAL A 78 5.88 -56.56 62.49
N ASN A 79 6.16 -57.02 63.71
CA ASN A 79 5.34 -56.86 64.90
C ASN A 79 5.29 -55.44 65.44
N TYR A 80 4.16 -55.20 66.12
CA TYR A 80 3.62 -53.97 66.67
C TYR A 80 4.45 -53.48 67.87
N PHE A 81 5.00 -52.26 67.80
CA PHE A 81 5.56 -51.53 68.93
C PHE A 81 4.65 -50.33 69.30
N ASP A 82 4.65 -49.99 70.58
CA ASP A 82 3.62 -49.31 71.38
C ASP A 82 3.00 -48.01 70.79
N LYS A 83 1.66 -47.92 70.79
CA LYS A 83 0.89 -47.34 69.67
C LYS A 83 -0.26 -46.42 70.08
N LYS A 84 -0.02 -45.43 70.94
CA LYS A 84 -0.99 -44.32 71.16
C LYS A 84 -0.51 -42.97 70.63
N HIS A 85 0.72 -42.58 70.92
CA HIS A 85 1.24 -41.29 70.46
C HIS A 85 1.80 -41.36 69.04
N LEU A 86 2.41 -42.47 68.62
CA LEU A 86 2.95 -42.64 67.26
C LEU A 86 1.84 -42.58 66.19
N ILE A 87 0.68 -43.23 66.44
CA ILE A 87 -0.47 -43.18 65.51
C ILE A 87 -1.04 -41.76 65.42
N LEU A 88 -1.10 -41.05 66.55
CA LEU A 88 -1.62 -39.68 66.63
C LEU A 88 -0.73 -38.70 65.84
N TYR A 89 0.59 -38.80 66.00
CA TYR A 89 1.55 -37.95 65.28
C TYR A 89 1.65 -38.30 63.79
N THR A 90 1.63 -39.59 63.41
CA THR A 90 1.61 -39.98 61.99
C THR A 90 0.30 -39.60 61.32
N GLY A 91 -0.84 -39.70 62.03
CA GLY A 91 -2.15 -39.27 61.53
C GLY A 91 -2.23 -37.76 61.34
N ALA A 92 -1.73 -36.97 62.31
CA ALA A 92 -1.65 -35.51 62.20
C ALA A 92 -0.74 -35.06 61.05
N PHE A 93 0.42 -35.72 60.86
CA PHE A 93 1.31 -35.44 59.73
C PHE A 93 0.65 -35.76 58.39
N PHE A 94 -0.10 -36.87 58.28
CA PHE A 94 -0.80 -37.23 57.05
C PHE A 94 -1.93 -36.25 56.72
N VAL A 95 -2.64 -35.74 57.73
CA VAL A 95 -3.67 -34.70 57.54
C VAL A 95 -3.05 -33.38 57.11
N VAL A 96 -1.93 -32.96 57.72
CA VAL A 96 -1.19 -31.75 57.30
C VAL A 96 -0.63 -31.93 55.90
N PHE A 97 -0.11 -33.11 55.55
CA PHE A 97 0.38 -33.40 54.20
C PHE A 97 -0.75 -33.41 53.17
N ILE A 98 -1.92 -33.96 53.49
CA ILE A 98 -3.11 -33.90 52.63
C ILE A 98 -3.57 -32.45 52.46
N LEU A 99 -3.60 -31.64 53.53
CA LEU A 99 -3.94 -30.22 53.43
C LEU A 99 -2.92 -29.46 52.59
N LEU A 100 -1.62 -29.70 52.77
CA LEU A 100 -0.56 -29.15 51.93
C LEU A 100 -0.68 -29.61 50.48
N PHE A 101 -1.02 -30.87 50.23
CA PHE A 101 -1.24 -31.41 48.89
C PHE A 101 -2.51 -30.87 48.25
N CYS A 102 -3.57 -30.60 49.02
CA CYS A 102 -4.79 -29.93 48.53
C CYS A 102 -4.53 -28.46 48.22
N VAL A 103 -3.76 -27.76 49.05
CA VAL A 103 -3.32 -26.37 48.80
C VAL A 103 -2.39 -26.34 47.58
N PHE A 104 -1.45 -27.28 47.48
CA PHE A 104 -0.51 -27.40 46.37
C PHE A 104 -1.22 -27.81 45.08
N GLY A 105 -2.18 -28.74 45.12
CA GLY A 105 -3.01 -29.11 43.97
C GLY A 105 -3.92 -27.98 43.52
N SER A 106 -4.49 -27.21 44.47
CA SER A 106 -5.26 -25.99 44.16
C SER A 106 -4.39 -24.87 43.59
N TYR A 107 -3.11 -24.83 43.98
CA TYR A 107 -2.12 -23.89 43.46
C TYR A 107 -1.69 -24.29 42.04
N MET A 108 -1.29 -25.55 41.83
CA MET A 108 -0.89 -26.09 40.53
C MET A 108 -2.03 -26.03 39.51
N GLY A 109 -3.28 -26.25 39.92
CA GLY A 109 -4.45 -26.13 39.05
C GLY A 109 -4.72 -24.70 38.57
N LYS A 110 -4.36 -23.67 39.33
CA LYS A 110 -4.55 -22.26 38.93
C LYS A 110 -3.49 -21.77 37.93
N HIS A 111 -2.27 -22.32 38.01
CA HIS A 111 -1.14 -21.93 37.15
C HIS A 111 -1.01 -22.79 35.88
N THR A 112 -2.08 -23.44 35.43
CA THR A 112 -2.09 -24.06 34.09
C THR A 112 -2.26 -22.97 33.04
N TYR A 113 -1.56 -23.07 31.89
CA TYR A 113 -1.65 -22.12 30.78
C TYR A 113 -3.08 -21.67 30.45
N ASN A 114 -4.01 -22.61 30.22
CA ASN A 114 -5.40 -22.29 29.88
C ASN A 114 -6.13 -21.46 30.95
N ASN A 115 -5.88 -21.73 32.24
CA ASN A 115 -6.51 -21.00 33.33
C ASN A 115 -5.93 -19.59 33.48
N LEU A 116 -4.63 -19.42 33.25
CA LEU A 116 -3.98 -18.11 33.20
C LEU A 116 -4.50 -17.29 32.03
N MET A 117 -4.61 -17.88 30.84
CA MET A 117 -5.17 -17.21 29.67
C MET A 117 -6.64 -16.81 29.85
N ASN A 118 -7.48 -17.67 30.42
CA ASN A 118 -8.85 -17.31 30.81
C ASN A 118 -8.88 -16.13 31.80
N SER A 119 -8.03 -16.17 32.82
CA SER A 119 -7.95 -15.11 33.85
C SER A 119 -7.44 -13.78 33.28
N ALA A 120 -6.53 -13.84 32.30
CA ALA A 120 -6.00 -12.69 31.60
C ALA A 120 -7.11 -11.99 30.80
N VAL A 121 -7.87 -12.76 30.01
CA VAL A 121 -9.00 -12.25 29.22
C VAL A 121 -10.08 -11.67 30.13
N GLU A 122 -10.45 -12.37 31.21
CA GLU A 122 -11.43 -11.84 32.17
C GLU A 122 -10.95 -10.53 32.81
N ALA A 123 -9.67 -10.43 33.19
CA ALA A 123 -9.12 -9.19 33.73
C ALA A 123 -9.12 -8.06 32.70
N GLU A 124 -8.86 -8.36 31.44
CA GLU A 124 -8.91 -7.42 30.33
C GLU A 124 -10.32 -6.91 30.04
N GLU A 125 -11.32 -7.80 29.99
CA GLU A 125 -12.73 -7.44 29.82
C GLU A 125 -13.23 -6.54 30.96
N ASN A 126 -12.72 -6.76 32.18
CA ASN A 126 -12.98 -5.92 33.35
C ASN A 126 -12.17 -4.60 33.34
N GLY A 127 -11.38 -4.33 32.29
CA GLY A 127 -10.55 -3.13 32.15
C GLY A 127 -9.32 -3.09 33.07
N ASN A 128 -9.00 -4.18 33.75
CA ASN A 128 -7.86 -4.28 34.66
C ASN A 128 -6.60 -4.74 33.90
N TYR A 129 -6.07 -3.85 33.05
CA TYR A 129 -4.97 -4.15 32.14
C TYR A 129 -3.68 -4.58 32.85
N GLY A 130 -3.37 -4.01 34.03
CA GLY A 130 -2.18 -4.40 34.79
C GLY A 130 -2.28 -5.84 35.32
N LYS A 131 -3.46 -6.25 35.78
CA LYS A 131 -3.69 -7.63 36.22
C LYS A 131 -3.70 -8.60 35.03
N ALA A 132 -4.32 -8.20 33.91
CA ALA A 132 -4.29 -8.97 32.68
C ALA A 132 -2.85 -9.19 32.18
N LEU A 133 -2.03 -8.15 32.19
CA LEU A 133 -0.61 -8.23 31.84
C LEU A 133 0.11 -9.30 32.66
N ASN A 134 -0.02 -9.26 33.98
CA ASN A 134 0.63 -10.27 34.85
C ASN A 134 0.22 -11.70 34.49
N PHE A 135 -1.06 -11.94 34.21
CA PHE A 135 -1.52 -13.28 33.81
C PHE A 135 -0.98 -13.71 32.45
N TYR A 136 -0.89 -12.80 31.48
CA TYR A 136 -0.25 -13.08 30.20
C TYR A 136 1.25 -13.33 30.35
N GLU A 137 1.94 -12.61 31.23
CA GLU A 137 3.36 -12.83 31.53
C GLU A 137 3.57 -14.22 32.15
N GLU A 138 2.74 -14.61 33.12
CA GLU A 138 2.77 -15.96 33.69
C GLU A 138 2.48 -17.03 32.62
N ALA A 139 1.48 -16.82 31.76
CA ALA A 139 1.17 -17.75 30.68
C ALA A 139 2.34 -17.88 29.69
N TYR A 140 3.01 -16.77 29.37
CA TYR A 140 4.20 -16.74 28.52
C TYR A 140 5.39 -17.49 29.16
N THR A 141 5.52 -17.52 30.48
CA THR A 141 6.57 -18.35 31.12
C THR A 141 6.34 -19.86 30.98
N ILE A 142 5.11 -20.28 30.67
CA ILE A 142 4.76 -21.70 30.47
C ILE A 142 4.92 -22.09 29.01
N ASP A 143 4.50 -21.21 28.11
CA ASP A 143 4.59 -21.39 26.66
C ASP A 143 4.94 -20.05 26.01
N ASP A 144 6.22 -19.87 25.69
CA ASP A 144 6.80 -18.64 25.14
C ASP A 144 6.67 -18.54 23.61
N ASP A 145 6.21 -19.61 22.94
CA ASP A 145 5.93 -19.65 21.50
C ASP A 145 4.43 -19.48 21.19
N SER A 146 3.58 -19.40 22.22
CA SER A 146 2.15 -19.21 22.04
C SER A 146 1.81 -17.84 21.46
N PHE A 147 1.18 -17.86 20.28
CA PHE A 147 0.65 -16.66 19.62
C PHE A 147 -0.27 -15.85 20.53
N GLU A 148 -1.22 -16.49 21.21
CA GLU A 148 -2.22 -15.82 22.04
C GLU A 148 -1.60 -15.12 23.24
N ALA A 149 -0.59 -15.73 23.87
CA ALA A 149 0.12 -15.14 25.00
C ALA A 149 0.97 -13.95 24.53
N ILE A 150 1.75 -14.11 23.46
CA ILE A 150 2.60 -13.06 22.88
C ILE A 150 1.75 -11.87 22.43
N TYR A 151 0.67 -12.13 21.68
CA TYR A 151 -0.22 -11.09 21.20
C TYR A 151 -0.97 -10.40 22.35
N GLY A 152 -1.40 -11.17 23.36
CA GLY A 152 -1.99 -10.64 24.59
C GLY A 152 -1.05 -9.67 25.31
N LEU A 153 0.22 -10.06 25.49
CA LEU A 153 1.26 -9.20 26.04
C LEU A 153 1.43 -7.91 25.24
N GLY A 154 1.62 -8.02 23.92
CA GLY A 154 1.79 -6.86 23.04
C GLY A 154 0.61 -5.88 23.12
N ARG A 155 -0.62 -6.41 23.13
CA ARG A 155 -1.83 -5.62 23.31
C ARG A 155 -1.91 -4.96 24.69
N MET A 156 -1.62 -5.68 25.77
CA MET A 156 -1.66 -5.12 27.12
C MET A 156 -0.61 -4.04 27.34
N TYR A 157 0.62 -4.25 26.86
CA TYR A 157 1.65 -3.22 26.88
C TYR A 157 1.23 -1.98 26.08
N SER A 158 0.58 -2.15 24.93
CA SER A 158 0.02 -1.04 24.15
C SER A 158 -1.04 -0.26 24.95
N ARG A 159 -1.99 -0.98 25.60
CA ARG A 159 -3.04 -0.37 26.45
C ARG A 159 -2.50 0.34 27.69
N LEU A 160 -1.35 -0.09 28.20
CA LEU A 160 -0.65 0.53 29.32
C LEU A 160 0.31 1.66 28.89
N ASN A 161 0.33 2.03 27.60
CA ASN A 161 1.22 3.02 26.99
C ASN A 161 2.72 2.65 27.07
N GLU A 162 3.06 1.39 27.31
CA GLU A 162 4.43 0.86 27.22
C GLU A 162 4.76 0.49 25.76
N HIS A 163 4.67 1.48 24.86
CA HIS A 163 4.71 1.27 23.40
C HIS A 163 5.97 0.55 22.89
N LYS A 164 7.13 0.73 23.54
CA LYS A 164 8.36 0.03 23.15
C LYS A 164 8.26 -1.48 23.34
N LYS A 165 7.74 -1.93 24.48
CA LYS A 165 7.51 -3.36 24.73
C LYS A 165 6.36 -3.88 23.89
N ALA A 166 5.34 -3.07 23.69
CA ALA A 166 4.23 -3.42 22.79
C ALA A 166 4.77 -3.77 21.40
N VAL A 167 5.61 -2.92 20.81
CA VAL A 167 6.24 -3.18 19.51
C VAL A 167 7.06 -4.48 19.53
N GLU A 168 7.84 -4.76 20.58
CA GLU A 168 8.63 -5.99 20.68
C GLU A 168 7.74 -7.25 20.58
N TYR A 169 6.71 -7.36 21.43
CA TYR A 169 5.83 -8.54 21.43
C TYR A 169 4.90 -8.59 20.21
N LEU A 170 4.41 -7.44 19.74
CA LEU A 170 3.58 -7.39 18.53
C LEU A 170 4.37 -7.75 17.26
N SER A 171 5.66 -7.42 17.21
CA SER A 171 6.53 -7.84 16.10
C SER A 171 6.71 -9.36 16.09
N LYS A 172 6.90 -9.98 17.26
CA LYS A 172 6.89 -11.46 17.39
C LYS A 172 5.55 -12.06 16.97
N ALA A 173 4.43 -11.46 17.40
CA ALA A 173 3.10 -11.90 16.99
C ALA A 173 2.89 -11.80 15.46
N ARG A 174 3.41 -10.74 14.83
CA ARG A 174 3.38 -10.52 13.38
C ARG A 174 4.15 -11.61 12.63
N GLU A 175 5.27 -12.10 13.17
CA GLU A 175 6.02 -13.21 12.56
C GLU A 175 5.22 -14.52 12.56
N LEU A 176 4.42 -14.76 13.61
CA LEU A 176 3.60 -15.96 13.76
C LEU A 176 2.32 -15.93 12.91
N ASP A 177 1.65 -14.77 12.82
CA ASP A 177 0.48 -14.56 11.96
C ASP A 177 0.57 -13.21 11.23
N PRO A 178 1.27 -13.16 10.08
CA PRO A 178 1.46 -11.91 9.34
C PRO A 178 0.16 -11.40 8.72
N THR A 179 -0.89 -12.21 8.59
CA THR A 179 -2.13 -11.78 7.91
C THR A 179 -3.12 -11.09 8.84
N ASN A 180 -2.75 -10.91 10.11
CA ASN A 180 -3.67 -10.50 11.15
C ASN A 180 -3.72 -8.98 11.31
N THR A 181 -4.74 -8.36 10.72
CA THR A 181 -4.93 -6.90 10.70
C THR A 181 -4.85 -6.24 12.08
N LYS A 182 -5.34 -6.91 13.15
CA LYS A 182 -5.36 -6.33 14.49
C LYS A 182 -3.95 -6.10 15.06
N ILE A 183 -3.00 -6.97 14.73
CA ILE A 183 -1.59 -6.79 15.13
C ILE A 183 -1.06 -5.48 14.57
N TYR A 184 -1.34 -5.21 13.29
CA TYR A 184 -0.95 -3.98 12.61
C TYR A 184 -1.63 -2.77 13.22
N THR A 185 -2.91 -2.85 13.63
CA THR A 185 -3.57 -1.76 14.36
C THR A 185 -2.80 -1.38 15.63
N TYR A 186 -2.43 -2.35 16.47
CA TYR A 186 -1.68 -2.07 17.69
C TYR A 186 -0.24 -1.61 17.44
N LEU A 187 0.41 -2.13 16.38
CA LEU A 187 1.73 -1.68 15.96
C LEU A 187 1.67 -0.22 15.50
N LEU A 188 0.73 0.13 14.63
CA LEU A 188 0.57 1.49 14.11
C LEU A 188 0.27 2.48 15.22
N ASP A 189 -0.62 2.15 16.15
CA ASP A 189 -0.90 2.98 17.33
C ASP A 189 0.37 3.18 18.18
N SER A 190 1.16 2.12 18.37
CA SER A 190 2.39 2.17 19.15
C SER A 190 3.51 2.95 18.45
N TYR A 191 3.69 2.78 17.14
CA TYR A 191 4.65 3.54 16.34
C TYR A 191 4.25 5.01 16.24
N SER A 192 2.96 5.32 16.06
CA SER A 192 2.43 6.68 16.06
C SER A 192 2.69 7.38 17.40
N ALA A 193 2.43 6.70 18.52
CA ALA A 193 2.74 7.23 19.85
C ALA A 193 4.25 7.46 20.07
N LEU A 194 5.10 6.64 19.46
CA LEU A 194 6.56 6.79 19.47
C LEU A 194 7.09 7.82 18.45
N LYS A 195 6.24 8.31 17.53
CA LYS A 195 6.60 9.11 16.35
C LYS A 195 7.62 8.42 15.45
N ASP A 196 7.55 7.10 15.39
CA ASP A 196 8.43 6.26 14.59
C ASP A 196 7.82 6.05 13.20
N LEU A 197 7.93 7.08 12.37
CA LEU A 197 7.37 7.08 11.01
C LEU A 197 8.07 6.05 10.10
N ASP A 198 9.36 5.80 10.32
CA ASP A 198 10.15 4.87 9.51
C ASP A 198 9.55 3.45 9.56
N ASN A 199 9.18 2.98 10.75
CA ASN A 199 8.53 1.67 10.89
C ASN A 199 7.10 1.65 10.31
N ILE A 200 6.37 2.77 10.34
CA ILE A 200 5.04 2.84 9.69
C ILE A 200 5.20 2.73 8.16
N HIS A 201 6.22 3.36 7.58
CA HIS A 201 6.56 3.19 6.16
C HIS A 201 6.94 1.74 5.85
N GLU A 202 7.75 1.09 6.68
CA GLU A 202 8.09 -0.33 6.52
C GLU A 202 6.83 -1.20 6.51
N LEU A 203 5.87 -0.96 7.43
CA LEU A 203 4.60 -1.69 7.44
C LEU A 203 3.78 -1.49 6.17
N ALA A 204 3.86 -0.30 5.54
CA ALA A 204 3.16 0.00 4.30
C ALA A 204 3.73 -0.80 3.12
N GLU A 205 5.06 -0.89 3.05
CA GLU A 205 5.79 -1.63 2.01
C GLU A 205 5.60 -3.15 2.15
N LEU A 206 5.65 -3.65 3.39
CA LEU A 206 5.58 -5.09 3.70
C LEU A 206 4.14 -5.59 3.96
N ALA A 207 3.12 -4.78 3.68
CA ALA A 207 1.73 -5.13 3.92
C ALA A 207 1.33 -6.42 3.16
N PRO A 208 0.93 -7.50 3.86
CA PRO A 208 0.72 -8.81 3.23
C PRO A 208 -0.62 -8.95 2.50
N ASN A 209 -1.54 -8.00 2.69
CA ASN A 209 -2.82 -7.95 1.99
C ASN A 209 -3.32 -6.50 1.85
N ASP A 210 -4.35 -6.31 1.02
CA ASP A 210 -4.90 -4.99 0.71
C ASP A 210 -5.58 -4.32 1.91
N GLU A 211 -6.15 -5.10 2.83
CA GLU A 211 -6.79 -4.60 4.05
C GLU A 211 -5.77 -3.91 4.97
N ILE A 212 -4.62 -4.56 5.22
CA ILE A 212 -3.52 -3.99 6.00
C ILE A 212 -2.92 -2.79 5.26
N ARG A 213 -2.76 -2.87 3.93
CA ARG A 213 -2.25 -1.73 3.15
C ARG A 213 -3.15 -0.50 3.29
N GLN A 214 -4.47 -0.70 3.23
CA GLN A 214 -5.44 0.36 3.42
C GLN A 214 -5.39 0.92 4.85
N LEU A 215 -5.30 0.05 5.85
CA LEU A 215 -5.15 0.46 7.26
C LEU A 215 -3.89 1.31 7.46
N VAL A 216 -2.74 0.89 6.93
CA VAL A 216 -1.49 1.65 7.08
C VAL A 216 -1.58 2.97 6.30
N SER A 217 -2.23 2.98 5.13
CA SER A 217 -2.37 4.20 4.31
C SER A 217 -3.11 5.33 5.00
N SER A 218 -4.01 5.04 5.96
CA SER A 218 -4.72 6.09 6.71
C SER A 218 -3.85 6.85 7.70
N TYR A 219 -2.63 6.37 7.98
CA TYR A 219 -1.66 7.07 8.83
C TYR A 219 -0.80 8.07 8.05
N PHE A 220 -0.93 8.14 6.72
CA PHE A 220 -0.22 9.11 5.89
C PHE A 220 -1.15 10.20 5.35
N VAL A 221 -0.63 11.42 5.28
CA VAL A 221 -1.32 12.51 4.61
C VAL A 221 -1.15 12.35 3.09
N THR A 222 -2.26 12.32 2.35
CA THR A 222 -2.22 12.22 0.88
C THR A 222 -1.43 13.40 0.30
N PRO A 223 -0.40 13.15 -0.53
CA PRO A 223 0.36 14.22 -1.15
C PRO A 223 -0.50 15.08 -2.10
N PRO A 224 -0.14 16.36 -2.28
CA PRO A 224 -0.83 17.22 -3.23
C PRO A 224 -0.54 16.78 -4.68
N THR A 225 -1.45 17.11 -5.59
CA THR A 225 -1.33 16.81 -7.02
C THR A 225 -1.22 18.09 -7.83
N PHE A 226 -0.43 18.06 -8.90
CA PHE A 226 -0.34 19.13 -9.88
C PHE A 226 -1.42 18.95 -10.96
N SER A 227 -1.96 20.06 -11.50
CA SER A 227 -2.93 20.03 -12.59
C SER A 227 -2.32 19.66 -13.94
N GLU A 228 -1.01 19.87 -14.06
CA GLU A 228 -0.24 19.69 -15.28
C GLU A 228 0.87 18.67 -15.03
N GLU A 229 1.16 17.85 -16.04
CA GLU A 229 2.29 16.92 -15.98
C GLU A 229 3.62 17.67 -16.15
N SER A 230 4.71 17.10 -15.63
CA SER A 230 6.03 17.70 -15.85
C SER A 230 6.42 17.62 -17.34
N GLY A 231 6.96 18.70 -17.91
CA GLY A 231 7.29 18.72 -19.33
C GLY A 231 7.70 20.07 -19.90
N VAL A 232 7.79 20.08 -21.23
CA VAL A 232 8.08 21.28 -22.04
C VAL A 232 6.77 21.76 -22.67
N TYR A 233 6.56 23.07 -22.62
CA TYR A 233 5.36 23.76 -23.07
C TYR A 233 5.75 24.91 -24.01
N GLU A 234 4.92 25.16 -25.01
CA GLU A 234 5.18 26.20 -26.02
C GLU A 234 4.44 27.51 -25.76
N ASP A 235 3.59 27.53 -24.74
CA ASP A 235 2.72 28.65 -24.38
C ASP A 235 2.80 28.90 -22.86
N ASP A 236 2.30 30.05 -22.40
CA ASP A 236 2.23 30.37 -20.96
C ASP A 236 1.46 29.28 -20.21
N LEU A 237 2.07 28.75 -19.15
CA LEU A 237 1.52 27.65 -18.35
C LEU A 237 1.03 28.18 -17.01
N THR A 238 -0.17 27.76 -16.57
CA THR A 238 -0.65 28.02 -15.20
C THR A 238 -0.89 26.71 -14.48
N ILE A 239 -0.06 26.43 -13.47
CA ILE A 239 -0.14 25.20 -12.68
C ILE A 239 -1.02 25.45 -11.45
N PHE A 240 -2.00 24.58 -11.24
CA PHE A 240 -2.78 24.50 -10.01
C PHE A 240 -2.32 23.31 -9.16
N ILE A 241 -2.29 23.50 -7.84
CA ILE A 241 -1.99 22.45 -6.87
C ILE A 241 -3.26 22.14 -6.07
N SER A 242 -3.62 20.86 -5.96
CA SER A 242 -4.78 20.39 -5.20
C SER A 242 -4.36 19.40 -4.12
N ALA A 243 -5.09 19.33 -3.01
CA ALA A 243 -4.86 18.38 -1.94
C ALA A 243 -6.20 17.89 -1.37
N ALA A 244 -6.14 16.91 -0.46
CA ALA A 244 -7.30 16.44 0.28
C ALA A 244 -7.97 17.59 1.07
N LYS A 245 -9.27 17.42 1.36
CA LYS A 245 -10.05 18.39 2.13
C LYS A 245 -9.37 18.63 3.50
N ASP A 246 -9.44 19.86 3.99
CA ASP A 246 -8.88 20.28 5.28
C ASP A 246 -7.34 20.27 5.38
N CYS A 247 -6.63 20.07 4.25
CA CYS A 247 -5.17 20.22 4.18
C CYS A 247 -4.76 21.62 3.66
N GLN A 248 -3.68 22.16 4.23
CA GLN A 248 -2.96 23.31 3.69
C GLN A 248 -1.83 22.85 2.79
N ILE A 249 -1.51 23.61 1.74
CA ILE A 249 -0.45 23.26 0.80
C ILE A 249 0.70 24.26 0.94
N PHE A 250 1.91 23.76 1.12
CA PHE A 250 3.14 24.55 1.07
C PHE A 250 3.96 24.17 -0.15
N TYR A 251 4.53 25.16 -0.84
CA TYR A 251 5.31 24.91 -2.05
C TYR A 251 6.54 25.80 -2.18
N THR A 252 7.49 25.33 -3.00
CA THR A 252 8.65 26.09 -3.46
C THR A 252 8.73 26.02 -4.99
N VAL A 253 9.41 26.99 -5.59
CA VAL A 253 9.59 27.11 -7.06
C VAL A 253 11.06 27.03 -7.48
N ASN A 254 11.94 26.73 -6.53
CA ASN A 254 13.39 26.68 -6.68
C ASN A 254 13.97 25.32 -6.27
N GLY A 255 13.14 24.28 -6.23
CA GLY A 255 13.54 22.94 -5.82
C GLY A 255 13.90 22.75 -4.33
N LYS A 256 13.78 23.78 -3.48
CA LYS A 256 14.03 23.65 -2.04
C LYS A 256 12.92 22.88 -1.33
N ASN A 257 13.22 22.32 -0.16
CA ASN A 257 12.24 21.59 0.63
C ASN A 257 11.09 22.53 1.09
N PRO A 258 9.82 22.23 0.74
CA PRO A 258 8.68 23.07 1.10
C PRO A 258 8.32 23.02 2.59
N ILE A 259 8.75 22.01 3.34
CA ILE A 259 8.49 21.93 4.79
C ILE A 259 9.25 23.04 5.54
N THR A 260 10.48 23.35 5.13
CA THR A 260 11.34 24.33 5.82
C THR A 260 11.32 25.72 5.20
N SER A 261 10.94 25.83 3.92
CA SER A 261 11.04 27.08 3.15
C SER A 261 9.85 27.35 2.24
N GLY A 262 8.77 26.58 2.38
CA GLY A 262 7.60 26.67 1.53
C GLY A 262 6.77 27.92 1.81
N LYS A 263 6.11 28.40 0.77
CA LYS A 263 5.07 29.43 0.84
C LYS A 263 3.71 28.74 0.87
N LEU A 264 2.76 29.31 1.60
CA LEU A 264 1.38 28.85 1.57
C LEU A 264 0.79 29.06 0.17
N TYR A 265 0.25 28.00 -0.41
CA TYR A 265 -0.39 28.02 -1.72
C TYR A 265 -1.82 28.57 -1.61
N THR A 266 -2.12 29.61 -2.40
CA THR A 266 -3.43 30.29 -2.37
C THR A 266 -3.99 30.57 -3.78
N LYS A 267 -3.16 30.48 -4.82
CA LYS A 267 -3.53 30.73 -6.21
C LYS A 267 -2.58 30.00 -7.17
N GLY A 268 -3.03 29.79 -8.41
CA GLY A 268 -2.24 29.16 -9.47
C GLY A 268 -0.90 29.87 -9.72
N ILE A 269 0.08 29.08 -10.14
CA ILE A 269 1.46 29.51 -10.42
C ILE A 269 1.59 29.65 -11.93
N THR A 270 1.78 30.87 -12.41
CA THR A 270 1.97 31.14 -13.84
C THR A 270 3.45 31.16 -14.21
N LEU A 271 3.82 30.38 -15.21
CA LEU A 271 5.13 30.30 -15.82
C LEU A 271 5.06 30.82 -17.27
N LYS A 272 5.96 31.75 -17.59
CA LYS A 272 6.26 32.23 -18.95
C LYS A 272 7.57 31.58 -19.42
N GLU A 273 8.20 32.07 -20.49
CA GLU A 273 9.50 31.56 -20.97
C GLU A 273 10.51 31.34 -19.83
N GLY A 274 11.04 30.11 -19.75
CA GLY A 274 12.00 29.68 -18.74
C GLY A 274 11.65 28.34 -18.08
N THR A 275 12.46 27.95 -17.10
CA THR A 275 12.33 26.68 -16.37
C THR A 275 11.95 26.92 -14.91
N LEU A 276 11.07 26.08 -14.40
CA LEU A 276 10.54 26.11 -13.05
C LEU A 276 10.56 24.70 -12.44
N GLU A 277 11.06 24.57 -11.21
CA GLU A 277 10.98 23.34 -10.43
C GLU A 277 10.09 23.58 -9.21
N ILE A 278 8.89 22.98 -9.22
CA ILE A 278 7.92 23.11 -8.15
C ILE A 278 8.02 21.89 -7.23
N LYS A 279 8.22 22.13 -5.93
CA LYS A 279 8.01 21.11 -4.89
C LYS A 279 6.85 21.50 -4.00
N ALA A 280 6.00 20.55 -3.64
CA ALA A 280 4.84 20.80 -2.81
C ALA A 280 4.64 19.72 -1.76
N VAL A 281 4.00 20.10 -0.65
CA VAL A 281 3.64 19.23 0.47
C VAL A 281 2.29 19.66 1.05
N ALA A 282 1.49 18.70 1.49
CA ALA A 282 0.24 18.94 2.20
C ALA A 282 0.47 18.84 3.72
N LEU A 283 -0.18 19.71 4.49
CA LEU A 283 -0.20 19.73 5.95
C LEU A 283 -1.64 19.53 6.43
N ASN A 284 -1.90 18.50 7.24
CA ASN A 284 -3.23 18.25 7.81
C ASN A 284 -3.49 19.12 9.06
N SER A 285 -4.68 18.99 9.66
CA SER A 285 -5.06 19.70 10.89
C SER A 285 -4.26 19.28 12.12
N ASP A 286 -3.73 18.05 12.12
CA ASP A 286 -2.98 17.46 13.24
C ASP A 286 -1.51 17.91 13.25
N GLY A 287 -1.06 18.56 12.18
CA GLY A 287 0.30 19.07 12.02
C GLY A 287 1.26 18.14 11.29
N ASP A 288 0.76 17.06 10.70
CA ASP A 288 1.53 16.09 9.92
C ASP A 288 1.63 16.50 8.45
N TYR A 289 2.81 16.25 7.88
CA TYR A 289 3.10 16.52 6.47
C TYR A 289 2.92 15.26 5.63
N SER A 290 2.48 15.44 4.38
CA SER A 290 2.56 14.40 3.36
C SER A 290 4.00 14.19 2.90
N ASP A 291 4.20 13.19 2.04
CA ASP A 291 5.40 13.13 1.21
C ASP A 291 5.50 14.37 0.32
N VAL A 292 6.75 14.76 0.02
CA VAL A 292 7.05 15.88 -0.87
C VAL A 292 6.95 15.42 -2.32
N VAL A 293 6.07 16.06 -3.08
CA VAL A 293 5.99 15.87 -4.53
C VAL A 293 6.82 16.92 -5.26
N SER A 294 7.32 16.56 -6.45
CA SER A 294 8.18 17.42 -7.26
C SER A 294 7.77 17.34 -8.72
N ALA A 295 7.75 18.48 -9.40
CA ALA A 295 7.48 18.58 -10.83
C ALA A 295 8.37 19.66 -11.48
N SER A 296 8.75 19.45 -12.73
CA SER A 296 9.58 20.38 -13.49
C SER A 296 8.88 20.78 -14.79
N TYR A 297 8.84 22.08 -15.03
CA TYR A 297 8.16 22.69 -16.18
C TYR A 297 9.15 23.59 -16.91
N THR A 298 9.17 23.50 -18.23
CA THR A 298 9.92 24.44 -19.07
C THR A 298 8.96 25.02 -20.10
N VAL A 299 8.89 26.34 -20.19
CA VAL A 299 8.18 27.02 -21.28
C VAL A 299 9.22 27.56 -22.25
N GLU A 300 9.15 27.12 -23.50
CA GLU A 300 10.00 27.56 -24.60
C GLU A 300 9.12 27.93 -25.80
N TYR A 301 9.04 29.22 -26.11
CA TYR A 301 8.22 29.68 -27.22
C TYR A 301 8.85 29.29 -28.56
N VAL A 302 7.99 28.88 -29.49
CA VAL A 302 8.40 28.59 -30.88
C VAL A 302 8.94 29.87 -31.53
N LYS A 303 10.18 29.81 -32.00
CA LYS A 303 10.83 30.91 -32.75
C LYS A 303 10.87 30.55 -34.23
N LEU A 304 10.15 31.31 -35.06
CA LEU A 304 10.14 31.13 -36.50
C LEU A 304 11.48 31.60 -37.12
N SER A 305 11.97 30.86 -38.11
CA SER A 305 13.16 31.22 -38.87
C SER A 305 12.88 32.35 -39.88
N THR A 306 13.91 33.11 -40.24
CA THR A 306 13.83 34.11 -41.33
C THR A 306 13.30 33.46 -42.62
N PRO A 307 12.39 34.12 -43.36
CA PRO A 307 11.87 33.64 -44.63
C PRO A 307 12.99 33.41 -45.65
N GLU A 308 12.97 32.28 -46.34
CA GLU A 308 13.90 31.99 -47.42
C GLU A 308 13.30 32.46 -48.75
N VAL A 309 13.97 33.40 -49.41
CA VAL A 309 13.53 34.00 -50.68
C VAL A 309 14.47 33.59 -51.82
N THR A 310 13.88 33.15 -52.93
CA THR A 310 14.59 32.72 -54.14
C THR A 310 14.09 33.48 -55.37
N PRO A 311 14.97 34.02 -56.24
CA PRO A 311 16.42 34.14 -56.06
C PRO A 311 16.79 35.08 -54.91
N GLN A 312 18.00 34.96 -54.37
CA GLN A 312 18.53 35.91 -53.39
C GLN A 312 18.64 37.32 -53.99
N ALA A 313 18.57 38.34 -53.14
CA ALA A 313 18.68 39.74 -53.52
C ALA A 313 19.91 40.04 -54.38
N GLY A 314 19.76 40.89 -55.40
CA GLY A 314 20.83 41.19 -56.34
C GLY A 314 20.39 41.98 -57.58
N THR A 315 21.30 42.05 -58.55
CA THR A 315 21.07 42.69 -59.86
C THR A 315 20.88 41.65 -60.95
N PHE A 316 19.84 41.79 -61.76
CA PHE A 316 19.46 40.84 -62.79
C PHE A 316 19.25 41.54 -64.13
N ALA A 317 19.64 40.88 -65.22
CA ALA A 317 19.52 41.40 -66.59
C ALA A 317 18.14 41.14 -67.24
N GLY A 318 17.16 40.68 -66.47
CA GLY A 318 15.82 40.36 -66.95
C GLY A 318 14.90 39.95 -65.80
N GLN A 319 13.61 39.81 -66.11
CA GLN A 319 12.57 39.55 -65.13
C GLN A 319 12.90 38.36 -64.22
N GLN A 320 12.60 38.47 -62.93
CA GLN A 320 12.80 37.41 -61.95
C GLN A 320 11.48 36.98 -61.34
N THR A 321 11.27 35.67 -61.21
CA THR A 321 10.17 35.11 -60.45
C THR A 321 10.63 34.88 -59.02
N ILE A 322 10.06 35.64 -58.08
CA ILE A 322 10.33 35.53 -56.66
C ILE A 322 9.44 34.44 -56.06
N SER A 323 10.07 33.49 -55.39
CA SER A 323 9.43 32.46 -54.58
C SER A 323 9.85 32.61 -53.12
N ILE A 324 8.90 32.48 -52.21
CA ILE A 324 9.10 32.54 -50.76
C ILE A 324 8.78 31.16 -50.22
N ASN A 325 9.72 30.55 -49.50
CA ASN A 325 9.48 29.31 -48.79
C ASN A 325 8.67 29.60 -47.51
N VAL A 326 7.44 29.10 -47.45
CA VAL A 326 6.54 29.31 -46.31
C VAL A 326 6.32 27.95 -45.64
N PRO A 327 6.69 27.78 -44.35
CA PRO A 327 6.42 26.56 -43.60
C PRO A 327 4.92 26.24 -43.53
N ASP A 328 4.60 24.98 -43.28
CA ASP A 328 3.22 24.55 -43.04
C ASP A 328 2.59 25.34 -41.87
N ASP A 329 1.28 25.59 -41.94
CA ASP A 329 0.50 26.37 -40.97
C ASP A 329 0.97 27.82 -40.73
N CYS A 330 1.78 28.37 -41.65
CA CYS A 330 2.23 29.75 -41.62
C CYS A 330 1.73 30.57 -42.82
N THR A 331 1.62 31.89 -42.65
CA THR A 331 1.29 32.85 -43.71
C THR A 331 2.42 33.85 -43.88
N ALA A 332 2.87 34.06 -45.12
CA ALA A 332 3.84 35.10 -45.43
C ALA A 332 3.18 36.40 -45.92
N TYR A 333 3.72 37.53 -45.48
CA TYR A 333 3.36 38.86 -45.98
C TYR A 333 4.62 39.54 -46.51
N TYR A 334 4.48 40.29 -47.61
CA TYR A 334 5.60 40.99 -48.21
C TYR A 334 5.28 42.43 -48.62
N SER A 335 6.31 43.26 -48.71
CA SER A 335 6.25 44.62 -49.27
C SER A 335 7.38 44.78 -50.29
N LEU A 336 7.23 45.69 -51.26
CA LEU A 336 8.23 45.95 -52.31
C LEU A 336 8.93 47.31 -52.16
N ASP A 337 8.53 48.09 -51.16
CA ASP A 337 9.08 49.41 -50.84
C ASP A 337 9.99 49.40 -49.60
N GLY A 338 10.22 48.22 -49.00
CA GLY A 338 11.01 48.04 -47.79
C GLY A 338 10.26 48.29 -46.49
N THR A 339 8.97 48.62 -46.52
CA THR A 339 8.15 48.82 -45.30
C THR A 339 7.91 47.51 -44.57
N ASN A 340 7.54 47.58 -43.28
CA ASN A 340 7.19 46.38 -42.52
C ASN A 340 5.93 45.73 -43.14
N PRO A 341 6.02 44.49 -43.66
CA PRO A 341 4.86 43.84 -44.26
C PRO A 341 3.73 43.53 -43.27
N ARG A 342 3.96 43.66 -41.96
CA ARG A 342 2.91 43.43 -40.97
C ARG A 342 1.84 44.52 -40.94
N ASP A 343 2.23 45.76 -41.19
CA ASP A 343 1.32 46.91 -41.06
C ASP A 343 0.39 47.03 -42.27
N ASN A 344 0.93 46.86 -43.48
CA ASN A 344 0.20 47.01 -44.76
C ASN A 344 0.73 46.09 -45.87
N GLY A 345 1.33 44.94 -45.54
CA GLY A 345 1.92 44.04 -46.53
C GLY A 345 0.89 43.24 -47.32
N ILE A 346 1.33 42.75 -48.48
CA ILE A 346 0.56 41.89 -49.37
C ILE A 346 0.72 40.45 -48.90
N GLN A 347 -0.39 39.74 -48.72
CA GLN A 347 -0.35 38.31 -48.41
C GLN A 347 0.21 37.52 -49.60
N TYR A 348 1.22 36.69 -49.35
CA TYR A 348 1.81 35.82 -50.36
C TYR A 348 0.86 34.67 -50.70
N SER A 349 0.44 34.60 -51.97
CA SER A 349 -0.44 33.54 -52.50
C SER A 349 0.25 32.61 -53.51
N GLY A 350 1.53 32.88 -53.81
CA GLY A 350 2.34 32.11 -54.75
C GLY A 350 3.43 32.96 -55.40
N PRO A 351 4.30 32.36 -56.22
CA PRO A 351 5.41 33.07 -56.86
C PRO A 351 4.92 34.25 -57.72
N PHE A 352 5.60 35.38 -57.60
CA PHE A 352 5.28 36.60 -58.36
C PHE A 352 6.50 37.08 -59.15
N THR A 353 6.29 37.89 -60.19
CA THR A 353 7.36 38.29 -61.11
C THR A 353 7.69 39.78 -60.96
N LEU A 354 8.98 40.08 -60.84
CA LEU A 354 9.55 41.43 -60.94
C LEU A 354 10.06 41.64 -62.37
N THR A 355 9.52 42.63 -63.07
CA THR A 355 9.77 42.83 -64.52
C THR A 355 10.88 43.82 -64.84
N THR A 356 10.86 45.02 -64.26
CA THR A 356 11.88 46.08 -64.46
C THR A 356 11.87 47.06 -63.28
N GLY A 357 13.05 47.58 -62.90
CA GLY A 357 13.19 48.62 -61.87
C GLY A 357 13.88 48.15 -60.59
N SER A 358 13.86 49.01 -59.58
CA SER A 358 14.50 48.79 -58.28
C SER A 358 13.43 48.68 -57.19
N CYS A 359 13.47 47.62 -56.39
CA CYS A 359 12.56 47.45 -55.26
C CYS A 359 13.31 46.87 -54.05
N VAL A 360 12.77 47.10 -52.85
CA VAL A 360 13.25 46.49 -51.62
C VAL A 360 12.17 45.54 -51.14
N LEU A 361 12.42 44.24 -51.30
CA LEU A 361 11.52 43.21 -50.85
C LEU A 361 11.73 42.99 -49.34
N SER A 362 10.70 43.27 -48.55
CA SER A 362 10.62 42.84 -47.17
C SER A 362 9.65 41.67 -47.05
N VAL A 363 9.98 40.63 -46.29
CA VAL A 363 9.11 39.46 -46.07
C VAL A 363 9.07 39.11 -44.58
N ILE A 364 7.89 38.80 -44.07
CA ILE A 364 7.67 38.26 -42.73
C ILE A 364 6.76 37.03 -42.82
N ILE A 365 7.02 36.02 -41.99
CA ILE A 365 6.16 34.85 -41.83
C ILE A 365 5.50 34.92 -40.45
N VAL A 366 4.20 34.62 -40.39
CA VAL A 366 3.41 34.59 -39.17
C VAL A 366 2.75 33.22 -39.05
N ASP A 367 2.86 32.57 -37.90
CA ASP A 367 2.17 31.30 -37.64
C ASP A 367 0.69 31.51 -37.24
N SER A 368 -0.04 30.39 -37.09
CA SER A 368 -1.45 30.41 -36.66
C SER A 368 -1.68 30.97 -35.24
N LYS A 369 -0.64 31.01 -34.39
CA LYS A 369 -0.69 31.57 -33.02
C LYS A 369 -0.33 33.06 -32.98
N GLY A 370 0.14 33.63 -34.09
CA GLY A 370 0.55 35.02 -34.21
C GLY A 370 2.01 35.29 -33.87
N ASN A 371 2.85 34.25 -33.73
CA ASN A 371 4.30 34.42 -33.62
C ASN A 371 4.87 34.87 -34.95
N GLU A 372 5.88 35.74 -34.91
CA GLU A 372 6.45 36.36 -36.11
C GLU A 372 7.89 35.90 -36.32
N SER A 373 8.24 35.65 -37.58
CA SER A 373 9.64 35.47 -37.97
C SER A 373 10.38 36.81 -37.94
N PRO A 374 11.72 36.81 -37.85
CA PRO A 374 12.48 37.99 -38.22
C PRO A 374 12.19 38.37 -39.69
N VAL A 375 12.23 39.67 -39.99
CA VAL A 375 11.92 40.21 -41.32
C VAL A 375 13.13 39.97 -42.24
N TYR A 376 12.90 39.29 -43.37
CA TYR A 376 13.84 39.27 -44.48
C TYR A 376 13.79 40.62 -45.20
N MET A 377 14.94 41.21 -45.55
CA MET A 377 15.02 42.39 -46.42
C MET A 377 16.05 42.18 -47.52
N GLY A 378 15.66 42.42 -48.77
CA GLY A 378 16.52 42.23 -49.94
C GLY A 378 16.27 43.26 -51.04
N GLY A 379 17.35 43.85 -51.58
CA GLY A 379 17.26 44.76 -52.73
C GLY A 379 17.31 44.01 -54.06
N TYR A 380 16.35 44.29 -54.95
CA TYR A 380 16.29 43.70 -56.29
C TYR A 380 16.38 44.80 -57.33
N TYR A 381 17.33 44.66 -58.25
CA TYR A 381 17.58 45.61 -59.34
C TYR A 381 17.46 44.88 -60.67
N ILE A 382 16.38 45.15 -61.41
CA ILE A 382 16.11 44.52 -62.71
C ILE A 382 16.38 45.54 -63.81
N ASN A 383 17.44 45.30 -64.59
CA ASN A 383 17.94 46.17 -65.66
C ASN A 383 17.21 45.97 -66.99
#